data_AF-A0A971A3J3-F1
#
_entry.id   AF-A0A971A3J3-F1
#
_cell.length_a   1.000
_cell.length_b   1.000
_cell.length_c   1.000
_cell.angle_alpha   90.00
_cell.angle_beta   90.00
_cell.angle_gamma   90.00
#
_symmetry.space_group_name_H-M   'P 1'
#
loop_
_entity.id
_entity.type
_entity.pdbx_description
1 polymer ?
#
loop_
_entity_poly.entity_id
_entity_poly.type
_entity_poly.pdbx_seq_one_letter_code
_entity_poly.pdbx_strand_id
1 'polypeptide(L)' 'MKDFWQHDNGKVYALRSDSFGRITGAAGPFDPDDLGNPEDIHYGPAIVDWVKKAIAERKCHRISAAPIKRAISQL' A
#
# COMPACT_ATOMS: atom_id res chain seq x y z
N MET A 1 12.38 0.44 -0.69
CA MET A 1 11.31 -0.38 -1.31
C MET A 1 9.99 0.37 -1.16
N LYS A 2 9.14 0.33 -2.19
CA LYS A 2 7.80 0.94 -2.17
C LYS A 2 6.78 -0.16 -2.43
N ASP A 3 5.77 -0.25 -1.57
CA ASP A 3 4.77 -1.33 -1.62
C ASP A 3 3.39 -0.77 -1.33
N PHE A 4 2.36 -1.44 -1.82
CA PHE A 4 0.97 -1.16 -1.45
C PHE A 4 0.49 -2.15 -0.39
N TRP A 5 -0.28 -1.63 0.56
CA TRP A 5 -0.92 -2.42 1.61
C TRP A 5 -2.39 -2.06 1.69
N GLN A 6 -3.26 -3.05 1.81
CA GLN A 6 -4.68 -2.85 1.93
C GLN A 6 -5.12 -3.07 3.37
N HIS A 7 -5.90 -2.14 3.88
CA HIS A 7 -6.56 -2.25 5.18
C HIS A 7 -7.87 -3.03 5.04
N ASP A 8 -8.34 -3.65 6.13
CA ASP A 8 -9.61 -4.39 6.20
C ASP A 8 -10.85 -3.56 5.79
N ASN A 9 -10.72 -2.23 5.73
CA ASN A 9 -11.75 -1.29 5.31
C ASN A 9 -11.79 -1.11 3.78
N GLY A 10 -10.97 -1.86 3.04
CA GLY A 10 -10.86 -1.83 1.59
C GLY A 10 -9.94 -0.76 1.03
N LYS A 11 -9.49 0.22 1.85
CA LYS A 11 -8.59 1.29 1.40
C LYS A 11 -7.14 0.82 1.33
N VAL A 12 -6.42 1.39 0.37
CA VAL A 12 -5.01 1.06 0.11
C VAL A 12 -4.11 2.19 0.58
N TYR A 13 -2.96 1.82 1.10
CA TYR A 13 -1.93 2.72 1.59
C TYR A 13 -0.60 2.37 0.91
N ALA A 14 0.05 3.39 0.36
CA ALA A 14 1.39 3.24 -0.18
C ALA A 14 2.38 3.39 0.97
N LEU A 15 3.32 2.46 1.07
CA LEU A 15 4.38 2.45 2.08
C LEU A 15 5.75 2.54 1.42
N ARG A 16 6.62 3.36 2.01
CA ARG A 16 8.04 3.42 1.69
C ARG A 16 8.81 2.83 2.86
N SER A 17 9.57 1.78 2.58
CA SER A 17 10.47 1.13 3.53
C SER A 17 11.93 1.31 3.11
N ASP A 18 12.82 1.42 4.10
CA ASP A 18 14.26 1.36 3.86
C ASP A 18 14.71 -0.08 3.52
N SER A 19 16.02 -0.25 3.26
CA SER A 19 16.61 -1.56 2.94
C SER A 19 16.55 -2.57 4.09
N PHE A 20 16.25 -2.12 5.32
CA PHE A 20 16.08 -2.96 6.51
C PHE A 20 14.59 -3.28 6.79
N GLY A 21 13.68 -2.88 5.90
CA GLY A 21 12.25 -3.11 6.04
C GLY A 21 11.56 -2.14 7.03
N ARG A 22 12.23 -1.08 7.48
CA ARG A 22 11.62 -0.07 8.34
C ARG A 22 10.81 0.89 7.50
N ILE A 23 9.55 1.09 7.87
CA ILE A 23 8.66 2.06 7.23
C ILE A 23 9.16 3.48 7.56
N THR A 24 9.57 4.22 6.53
CA THR A 24 10.08 5.60 6.58
C THR A 24 9.10 6.62 6.00
N GLY A 25 7.99 6.17 5.40
CA GLY A 25 6.96 7.05 4.86
C GLY A 25 5.74 6.26 4.46
N ALA A 26 4.58 6.92 4.50
CA ALA A 26 3.33 6.34 4.05
C ALA A 26 2.43 7.42 3.43
N ALA A 27 1.54 6.99 2.53
CA ALA A 27 0.56 7.83 1.86
C ALA A 27 -0.76 7.08 1.65
N GLY A 28 -1.84 7.84 1.52
CA GLY A 28 -3.20 7.33 1.37
C GLY A 28 -4.19 8.06 2.30
N PRO A 29 -5.43 7.57 2.40
CA PRO A 29 -5.97 6.39 1.73
C PRO A 29 -6.12 6.57 0.21
N PHE A 30 -5.86 5.50 -0.54
CA PHE A 30 -6.11 5.37 -1.98
C PHE A 30 -7.24 4.39 -2.26
N ASP A 31 -7.83 4.53 -3.43
CA ASP A 31 -8.79 3.55 -3.95
C ASP A 31 -8.03 2.38 -4.61
N PRO A 32 -8.35 1.11 -4.30
CA PRO A 32 -7.69 -0.04 -4.93
C PRO A 32 -7.84 -0.08 -6.46
N ASP A 33 -8.91 0.49 -7.01
CA ASP A 33 -9.16 0.50 -8.47
C ASP A 33 -8.43 1.64 -9.19
N ASP A 34 -7.85 2.60 -8.46
CA ASP A 34 -7.13 3.77 -8.98
C ASP A 34 -5.74 3.90 -8.35
N LEU A 35 -5.01 2.78 -8.33
CA LEU A 35 -3.63 2.76 -7.89
C LEU A 35 -2.72 3.20 -9.05
N GLY A 36 -2.30 4.46 -9.00
CA GLY A 36 -1.22 4.98 -9.83
C GLY A 36 0.13 4.30 -9.57
N ASN A 37 1.17 4.78 -10.24
CA ASN A 37 2.52 4.25 -10.02
C ASN A 37 3.04 4.62 -8.62
N PRO A 38 3.50 3.66 -7.80
CA PRO A 38 4.06 3.95 -6.48
C PRO A 38 5.28 4.89 -6.55
N GLU A 39 5.98 4.96 -7.68
CA GLU A 39 7.09 5.89 -7.84
C GLU A 39 6.66 7.37 -7.78
N ASP A 40 5.44 7.67 -8.23
CA ASP A 40 4.90 9.04 -8.32
C ASP A 40 4.24 9.51 -7.01
N ILE A 41 4.13 8.64 -6.01
CA ILE A 41 3.47 8.93 -4.75
C ILE A 41 4.39 9.72 -3.81
N HIS A 42 3.84 10.77 -3.18
CA HIS A 42 4.53 11.52 -2.13
C HIS A 42 4.35 10.86 -0.75
N TYR A 43 5.42 10.25 -0.23
CA TYR A 43 5.41 9.56 1.06
C TYR A 43 5.82 10.48 2.20
N GLY A 44 4.88 10.78 3.10
CA GLY A 44 5.10 11.61 4.28
C GLY A 44 5.19 10.80 5.59
N PRO A 45 5.64 11.43 6.70
CA PRO A 45 5.70 10.79 8.00
C PRO A 45 4.33 10.75 8.72
N ALA A 46 3.37 11.58 8.29
CA ALA A 46 2.14 11.88 9.03
C ALA A 46 1.32 10.65 9.44
N ILE A 47 1.24 9.63 8.58
CA ILE A 47 0.43 8.43 8.83
C ILE A 47 1.29 7.19 9.14
N VAL A 48 2.61 7.33 9.26
CA VAL A 48 3.51 6.18 9.44
C VAL A 48 3.20 5.39 10.71
N ASP A 49 3.02 6.07 11.84
CA ASP A 49 2.73 5.41 13.12
C ASP A 49 1.35 4.73 13.12
N TRP A 50 0.37 5.36 12.45
CA TRP A 50 -0.94 4.75 12.26
C TRP A 50 -0.86 3.47 11.43
N VAL A 51 -0.17 3.49 10.28
CA VAL A 51 -0.04 2.27 9.45
C VAL A 51 0.73 1.18 10.19
N LYS A 52 1.82 1.51 10.89
CA LYS A 52 2.57 0.55 11.71
C LYS A 52 1.66 -0.14 12.73
N LYS A 53 0.80 0.62 13.41
CA LYS A 53 -0.18 0.08 14.34
C LYS A 53 -1.19 -0.83 13.63
N ALA A 54 -1.74 -0.41 12.49
CA ALA A 54 -2.67 -1.23 11.72
C ALA A 54 -2.04 -2.55 11.23
N ILE A 55 -0.77 -2.54 10.85
CA ILE A 55 0.00 -3.75 10.50
C ILE A 55 0.18 -4.65 11.74
N ALA A 56 0.56 -4.08 12.88
CA ALA A 56 0.72 -4.83 14.13
C ALA A 56 -0.60 -5.47 14.60
N GLU A 57 -1.73 -4.77 14.39
CA GLU A 57 -3.08 -5.26 14.64
C GLU A 57 -3.60 -6.23 13.56
N ARG A 58 -2.79 -6.54 12.54
CA ARG A 58 -3.18 -7.39 11.39
C ARG A 58 -4.43 -6.89 10.66
N LYS A 59 -4.64 -5.58 10.65
CA LYS A 59 -5.71 -4.92 9.88
C LYS A 59 -5.23 -4.44 8.53
N CYS A 60 -3.92 -4.36 8.32
CA CYS A 60 -3.31 -3.92 7.07
C CYS A 60 -2.36 -5.01 6.55
N HIS A 61 -2.53 -5.41 5.29
CA HIS A 61 -1.78 -6.49 4.66
C HIS A 61 -1.15 -6.04 3.35
N ARG A 62 0.08 -6.50 3.08
CA ARG A 62 0.75 -6.23 1.81
C ARG A 62 -0.04 -6.86 0.67
N ILE A 63 -0.39 -6.06 -0.33
CA ILE A 63 -0.96 -6.56 -1.58
C ILE A 63 0.15 -6.69 -2.61
N SER A 64 0.16 -7.78 -3.37
CA SER A 64 1.07 -7.89 -4.50
C SER A 64 0.65 -6.87 -5.54
N ALA A 65 1.52 -5.89 -5.84
CA ALA A 65 1.42 -5.10 -7.05
C ALA A 65 1.78 -5.96 -8.28
N ALA A 66 1.19 -7.15 -8.39
CA ALA A 66 1.05 -7.76 -9.70
C ALA A 66 0.06 -6.85 -10.44
N PRO A 67 0.35 -6.42 -11.68
CA PRO A 67 -0.64 -5.72 -12.46
C PRO A 67 -1.86 -6.62 -12.47
N ILE A 68 -2.99 -6.15 -11.95
CA ILE A 68 -4.28 -6.76 -12.23
C ILE A 68 -4.53 -6.44 -13.71
N LYS A 69 -3.81 -7.11 -14.62
CA LYS A 69 -4.40 -7.49 -15.88
C LYS A 69 -5.54 -8.37 -15.45
N ARG A 70 -6.74 -7.78 -15.33
CA ARG A 70 -7.97 -8.56 -15.42
C ARG A 70 -7.76 -9.45 -16.63
N ALA A 71 -7.60 -10.75 -16.40
CA ALA A 71 -7.78 -11.72 -17.45
C ALA A 71 -9.27 -11.62 -17.81
N ILE A 72 -9.57 -10.70 -18.73
CA ILE A 72 -10.88 -10.60 -19.34
C ILE A 72 -10.95 -11.81 -20.26
N SER A 73 -11.66 -12.82 -19.77
CA SER A 73 -12.33 -13.89 -20.50
C SER A 73 -11.49 -14.71 -21.48
N GLN A 74 -11.22 -15.96 -21.08
CA GLN A 74 -11.49 -17.06 -22.01
C GLN A 74 -12.97 -16.95 -22.42
N LEU A 75 -13.23 -16.78 -23.71
CA LEU A 75 -14.30 -17.42 -24.49
C LEU A 75 -14.06 -17.09 -25.96
#